data_AF-K0R3X2-F1
#
_entry.id   AF-K0R3X2-F1
#
_cell.length_a   1.000
_cell.length_b   1.000
_cell.length_c   1.000
_cell.angle_alpha   90.00
_cell.angle_beta   90.00
_cell.angle_gamma   90.00
#
_symmetry.space_group_name_H-M   'P 1'
#
loop_
_entity.id
_entity.type
_entity.pdbx_description
1 polymer ?
#
loop_
_entity_poly.entity_id
_entity_poly.type
_entity_poly.pdbx_seq_one_letter_code
_entity_poly.pdbx_strand_id
1 'polypeptide(L)'
;MAPPIASHPRFKLGRVLMAGSGGGPEEAIDVFCALLEEAVERASRAVGNEGDGPPGDGLDAALAEYEYGNALFRAAVRREEDDGGENADSKKPAADPVEDGGKEAASERSPPSASSGDEDLALGLRAMESSLCPVMEYYHGGDGGKEDGGLRGWARDQIVRAMTSVGDGHSHGGRHGEAADWYVRARPYAEASWEARRGRLEGGAATLAVEDLRAQRRLVELDAVVCEAMLSCPRGEDIAVLDDDEEEEDSEGTTDKTASTQTRRLICMAGDRLDFAAGHYESARLGMEELIARYGRMKGGTGAVEGLDDEGKDIGYAVMLVVGAGNRLEEERSA
;
A
#
# COMPACT_ATOMS: atom_id res chain seq x y z
N MET A 1 -0.60 -3.46 -20.84
CA MET A 1 -0.03 -4.82 -20.90
C MET A 1 0.59 -5.09 -19.54
N ALA A 2 0.44 -6.30 -18.99
CA ALA A 2 0.97 -6.69 -17.68
C ALA A 2 1.99 -7.82 -17.88
N PRO A 3 2.91 -8.05 -16.93
CA PRO A 3 3.88 -9.13 -17.04
C PRO A 3 3.19 -10.51 -17.02
N PRO A 4 3.78 -11.55 -17.63
CA PRO A 4 3.14 -12.85 -17.82
C PRO A 4 2.56 -13.48 -16.55
N ILE A 5 3.22 -13.33 -15.39
CA ILE A 5 2.76 -13.90 -14.13
C ILE A 5 1.37 -13.40 -13.73
N ALA A 6 0.98 -12.17 -14.11
CA ALA A 6 -0.35 -11.61 -13.82
C ALA A 6 -1.49 -12.44 -14.46
N SER A 7 -1.18 -13.20 -15.52
CA SER A 7 -2.12 -14.09 -16.20
C SER A 7 -2.13 -15.52 -15.62
N HIS A 8 -1.16 -15.87 -14.78
CA HIS A 8 -0.98 -17.20 -14.21
C HIS A 8 -2.18 -17.60 -13.34
N PRO A 9 -2.74 -18.83 -13.47
CA PRO A 9 -3.92 -19.25 -12.71
C PRO A 9 -3.77 -19.13 -11.18
N ARG A 10 -2.62 -19.58 -10.64
CA ARG A 10 -2.30 -19.41 -9.21
C ARG A 10 -2.26 -17.93 -8.78
N PHE A 11 -1.71 -17.05 -9.61
CA PHE A 11 -1.65 -15.62 -9.30
C PHE A 11 -3.07 -15.03 -9.20
N LYS A 12 -3.95 -15.39 -10.14
CA LYS A 12 -5.37 -15.00 -10.09
C LYS A 12 -6.07 -15.58 -8.85
N LEU A 13 -5.80 -16.84 -8.52
CA LEU A 13 -6.35 -17.48 -7.32
C LEU A 13 -5.93 -16.72 -6.05
N GLY A 14 -4.64 -16.43 -5.88
CA GLY A 14 -4.15 -15.64 -4.74
C GLY A 14 -4.85 -14.29 -4.62
N ARG A 15 -5.04 -13.57 -5.74
CA ARG A 15 -5.78 -12.29 -5.74
C ARG A 15 -7.26 -12.44 -5.38
N VAL A 16 -7.89 -13.55 -5.74
CA VAL A 16 -9.28 -13.86 -5.36
C VAL A 16 -9.37 -14.17 -3.86
N LEU A 17 -8.41 -14.91 -3.30
CA LEU A 17 -8.32 -15.17 -1.86
C LEU A 17 -8.16 -13.87 -1.05
N MET A 18 -7.30 -12.96 -1.54
CA MET A 18 -7.08 -11.62 -0.97
C MET A 18 -8.33 -10.71 -0.99
N ALA A 19 -9.33 -11.03 -1.83
CA ALA A 19 -10.59 -10.30 -1.93
C ALA A 19 -11.69 -10.87 -1.00
N GLY A 20 -11.39 -11.90 -0.21
CA GLY A 20 -12.30 -12.43 0.82
C GLY A 20 -13.21 -13.58 0.37
N SER A 21 -13.08 -14.10 -0.86
CA SER A 21 -13.82 -15.28 -1.29
C SER A 21 -13.02 -16.57 -1.04
N GLY A 22 -13.20 -17.17 0.15
CA GLY A 22 -12.91 -18.59 0.38
C GLY A 22 -11.50 -18.96 0.85
N GLY A 23 -10.86 -18.15 1.70
CA GLY A 23 -9.58 -18.54 2.33
C GLY A 23 -8.79 -17.44 3.02
N GLY A 24 -9.08 -16.18 2.69
CA GLY A 24 -8.46 -15.02 3.32
C GLY A 24 -6.98 -14.79 2.92
N PRO A 25 -6.36 -13.73 3.45
CA PRO A 25 -4.95 -13.42 3.20
C PRO A 25 -4.00 -14.56 3.57
N GLU A 26 -4.33 -15.34 4.59
CA GLU A 26 -3.50 -16.43 5.11
C GLU A 26 -3.25 -17.52 4.06
N GLU A 27 -4.30 -17.96 3.35
CA GLU A 27 -4.16 -18.95 2.27
C GLU A 27 -3.48 -18.36 1.02
N ALA A 28 -3.55 -17.03 0.84
CA ALA A 28 -2.88 -16.37 -0.27
C ALA A 28 -1.36 -16.31 -0.09
N ILE A 29 -0.85 -16.31 1.15
CA ILE A 29 0.58 -16.31 1.47
C ILE A 29 1.27 -17.51 0.82
N ASP A 30 0.74 -18.72 1.04
CA ASP A 30 1.32 -19.95 0.49
C ASP A 30 1.36 -19.94 -1.05
N VAL A 31 0.30 -19.41 -1.67
CA VAL A 31 0.19 -19.32 -3.13
C VAL A 31 1.22 -18.35 -3.71
N PHE A 32 1.37 -17.16 -3.10
CA PHE A 32 2.30 -16.15 -3.58
C PHE A 32 3.75 -16.48 -3.24
N CYS A 33 4.02 -17.12 -2.10
CA CYS A 33 5.35 -17.61 -1.73
C CYS A 33 5.87 -18.61 -2.77
N ALA A 34 5.07 -19.63 -3.10
CA ALA A 34 5.46 -20.61 -4.12
C ALA A 34 5.67 -19.97 -5.51
N LEU A 35 4.85 -18.98 -5.87
CA LEU A 35 5.02 -18.25 -7.14
C LEU A 35 6.29 -17.39 -7.14
N LEU A 36 6.62 -16.77 -6.02
CA LEU A 36 7.82 -15.97 -5.86
C LEU A 36 9.08 -16.82 -5.99
N GLU A 37 9.14 -17.95 -5.29
CA GLU A 37 10.26 -18.91 -5.38
C GLU A 37 10.50 -19.37 -6.82
N GLU A 38 9.43 -19.73 -7.53
CA GLU A 38 9.51 -20.13 -8.94
C GLU A 38 9.93 -18.98 -9.87
N ALA A 39 9.48 -17.75 -9.61
CA ALA A 39 9.83 -16.57 -10.41
C ALA A 39 11.30 -16.18 -10.19
N VAL A 40 11.78 -16.20 -8.95
CA VAL A 40 13.18 -15.97 -8.60
C VAL A 40 14.09 -17.06 -9.19
N GLU A 41 13.67 -18.32 -9.13
CA GLU A 41 14.42 -19.43 -9.75
C GLU A 41 14.49 -19.26 -11.27
N ARG A 42 13.42 -18.82 -11.92
CA ARG A 42 13.41 -18.53 -13.36
C ARG A 42 14.33 -17.36 -13.70
N ALA A 43 14.24 -16.26 -12.96
CA ALA A 43 15.06 -15.08 -13.15
C ALA A 43 16.56 -15.39 -12.97
N SER A 44 16.92 -16.13 -11.92
CA SER A 44 18.32 -16.52 -11.66
C SER A 44 18.90 -17.45 -12.75
N ARG A 45 18.10 -18.37 -13.29
CA ARG A 45 18.51 -19.19 -14.46
C ARG A 45 18.69 -18.36 -15.73
N ALA A 46 17.89 -17.30 -15.91
CA ALA A 46 17.99 -16.41 -17.06
C ALA A 46 19.29 -15.56 -17.01
N VAL A 47 19.72 -15.11 -15.83
CA VAL A 47 20.97 -14.36 -15.65
C VAL A 47 22.22 -15.24 -15.87
N GLY A 48 22.13 -16.54 -15.60
CA GLY A 48 23.23 -17.50 -15.83
C GLY A 48 23.49 -17.85 -17.30
N ASN A 49 22.58 -17.49 -18.22
CA ASN A 49 22.78 -17.56 -19.65
C ASN A 49 22.97 -16.13 -20.18
N GLU A 50 24.20 -15.77 -20.55
CA GLU A 50 24.56 -14.46 -21.08
C GLU A 50 23.53 -13.94 -22.11
N GLY A 51 22.69 -12.98 -21.70
CA GLY A 51 22.24 -11.88 -22.57
C GLY A 51 20.86 -11.94 -23.25
N ASP A 52 20.03 -12.98 -23.09
CA ASP A 52 18.78 -13.09 -23.88
C ASP A 52 17.51 -13.49 -23.08
N GLY A 53 17.55 -13.39 -21.75
CA GLY A 53 16.35 -13.57 -20.92
C GLY A 53 15.29 -12.50 -21.23
N PRO A 54 14.00 -12.85 -21.38
CA PRO A 54 12.96 -11.85 -21.61
C PRO A 54 12.94 -10.85 -20.44
N PRO A 55 12.79 -9.54 -20.69
CA PRO A 55 12.77 -8.49 -19.66
C PRO A 55 11.64 -8.66 -18.61
N GLY A 56 10.76 -9.64 -18.80
CA GLY A 56 9.64 -9.95 -17.92
C GLY A 56 9.97 -10.80 -16.70
N ASP A 57 11.11 -11.49 -16.64
CA ASP A 57 11.39 -12.40 -15.51
C ASP A 57 11.65 -11.63 -14.19
N GLY A 58 12.30 -10.46 -14.26
CA GLY A 58 12.47 -9.57 -13.11
C GLY A 58 11.16 -8.91 -12.66
N LEU A 59 10.30 -8.53 -13.62
CA LEU A 59 8.97 -7.97 -13.32
C LEU A 59 7.99 -9.01 -12.79
N ASP A 60 8.11 -10.27 -13.22
CA ASP A 60 7.33 -11.40 -12.70
C ASP A 60 7.69 -11.66 -11.23
N ALA A 61 8.98 -11.69 -10.89
CA ALA A 61 9.46 -11.85 -9.52
C ALA A 61 9.02 -10.67 -8.64
N ALA A 62 9.23 -9.44 -9.09
CA ALA A 62 8.79 -8.24 -8.36
C ALA A 62 7.28 -8.25 -8.09
N LEU A 63 6.46 -8.62 -9.09
CA LEU A 63 5.01 -8.67 -8.89
C LEU A 63 4.60 -9.78 -7.90
N ALA A 64 5.24 -10.94 -7.93
CA ALA A 64 5.01 -12.00 -6.95
C ALA A 64 5.41 -11.57 -5.54
N GLU A 65 6.56 -10.91 -5.42
CA GLU A 65 7.12 -10.43 -4.15
C GLU A 65 6.22 -9.39 -3.50
N TYR A 66 5.72 -8.44 -4.30
CA TYR A 66 4.73 -7.47 -3.82
C TYR A 66 3.48 -8.17 -3.27
N GLU A 67 2.88 -9.10 -4.02
CA GLU A 67 1.61 -9.73 -3.59
C GLU A 67 1.83 -10.63 -2.37
N TYR A 68 2.99 -11.28 -2.26
CA TYR A 68 3.40 -12.01 -1.06
C TYR A 68 3.49 -11.06 0.14
N GLY A 69 4.20 -9.95 0.02
CA GLY A 69 4.34 -8.96 1.09
C GLY A 69 3.00 -8.35 1.52
N ASN A 70 2.15 -8.01 0.55
CA ASN A 70 0.80 -7.51 0.80
C ASN A 70 -0.09 -8.58 1.47
N ALA A 71 0.06 -9.86 1.14
CA ALA A 71 -0.66 -10.95 1.82
C ALA A 71 -0.24 -11.09 3.29
N LEU A 72 1.06 -11.04 3.58
CA LEU A 72 1.59 -11.02 4.95
C LEU A 72 1.03 -9.83 5.74
N PHE A 73 1.09 -8.63 5.15
CA PHE A 73 0.55 -7.42 5.78
C PHE A 73 -0.93 -7.57 6.13
N ARG A 74 -1.77 -7.99 5.17
CA ARG A 74 -3.21 -8.15 5.42
C ARG A 74 -3.54 -9.24 6.43
N ALA A 75 -2.76 -10.33 6.46
CA ALA A 75 -2.91 -11.37 7.48
C ALA A 75 -2.52 -10.84 8.88
N ALA A 76 -1.47 -10.02 8.98
CA ALA A 76 -1.09 -9.38 10.24
C ALA A 76 -2.21 -8.45 10.76
N VAL A 77 -2.68 -7.52 9.92
CA VAL A 77 -3.77 -6.59 10.27
C VAL A 77 -5.02 -7.35 10.73
N ARG A 78 -5.41 -8.41 10.01
CA ARG A 78 -6.58 -9.21 10.34
C ARG A 78 -6.45 -9.92 11.70
N ARG A 79 -5.27 -10.47 12.02
CA ARG A 79 -5.02 -11.13 13.32
C ARG A 79 -5.15 -10.15 14.48
N GLU A 80 -4.67 -8.91 14.31
CA GLU A 80 -4.83 -7.88 15.34
C GLU A 80 -6.30 -7.49 15.57
N GLU A 81 -7.10 -7.40 14.51
CA GLU A 81 -8.54 -7.13 14.61
C GLU A 81 -9.29 -8.26 15.33
N ASP A 82 -8.92 -9.52 15.05
CA ASP A 82 -9.53 -10.70 15.68
C ASP A 82 -9.12 -10.86 17.15
N ASP A 83 -7.86 -10.55 17.51
CA ASP A 83 -7.34 -10.64 18.89
C ASP A 83 -7.74 -9.45 19.79
N GLY A 84 -8.07 -8.29 19.20
CA GLY A 84 -8.45 -7.06 19.91
C GLY A 84 -9.87 -7.05 20.51
N GLY A 85 -10.67 -8.10 20.29
CA GLY A 85 -12.10 -8.14 20.61
C GLY A 85 -12.50 -8.51 22.06
N GLU A 86 -11.59 -8.96 22.93
CA GLU A 86 -11.99 -9.59 24.21
C GLU A 86 -11.80 -8.76 25.51
N ASN A 87 -11.30 -7.52 25.47
CA ASN A 87 -10.96 -6.79 26.71
C ASN A 87 -11.67 -5.43 26.91
N ALA A 88 -12.99 -5.38 26.72
CA ALA A 88 -13.76 -4.16 27.01
C ALA A 88 -15.15 -4.37 27.61
N ASP A 89 -15.41 -5.38 28.46
CA ASP A 89 -16.46 -5.24 29.48
C ASP A 89 -16.42 -6.35 30.55
N SER A 90 -15.78 -6.09 31.68
CA SER A 90 -15.96 -6.87 32.93
C SER A 90 -15.37 -6.12 34.13
N LYS A 91 -15.98 -4.98 34.47
CA LYS A 91 -15.74 -4.30 35.76
C LYS A 91 -17.00 -4.40 36.62
N LYS A 92 -17.10 -5.44 37.45
CA LYS A 92 -17.81 -5.37 38.74
C LYS A 92 -17.17 -6.31 39.78
N PRO A 93 -17.15 -5.91 41.08
CA PRO A 93 -16.21 -6.43 42.05
C PRO A 93 -16.76 -7.60 42.90
N ALA A 94 -15.81 -8.45 43.29
CA ALA A 94 -15.64 -9.21 44.54
C ALA A 94 -16.86 -9.71 45.33
N ALA A 95 -16.96 -11.04 45.45
CA ALA A 95 -17.21 -11.74 46.71
C ALA A 95 -16.62 -13.18 46.64
N ASP A 96 -15.67 -13.48 47.50
CA ASP A 96 -15.10 -14.82 47.81
C ASP A 96 -15.72 -15.33 49.14
N PRO A 97 -15.47 -16.58 49.59
CA PRO A 97 -15.15 -17.83 48.87
C PRO A 97 -15.92 -19.05 49.45
N VAL A 98 -15.98 -20.18 48.72
CA VAL A 98 -16.09 -21.52 49.35
C VAL A 98 -15.29 -22.55 48.55
N GLU A 99 -14.36 -23.21 49.25
CA GLU A 99 -13.53 -24.34 48.83
C GLU A 99 -14.35 -25.57 48.40
N ASP A 100 -13.84 -26.37 47.44
CA ASP A 100 -13.29 -27.72 47.72
C ASP A 100 -13.06 -28.53 46.43
N GLY A 101 -11.83 -29.02 46.26
CA GLY A 101 -11.54 -30.37 45.75
C GLY A 101 -11.45 -30.65 44.25
N GLY A 102 -10.20 -30.87 43.74
CA GLY A 102 -9.96 -32.01 42.84
C GLY A 102 -9.10 -31.81 41.58
N LYS A 103 -7.78 -31.94 41.74
CA LYS A 103 -6.77 -32.63 40.88
C LYS A 103 -6.73 -32.43 39.36
N GLU A 104 -5.63 -31.79 38.94
CA GLU A 104 -4.64 -32.24 37.94
C GLU A 104 -5.12 -32.89 36.63
N ALA A 105 -5.03 -32.12 35.55
CA ALA A 105 -4.38 -32.58 34.32
C ALA A 105 -3.68 -31.37 33.67
N ALA A 106 -2.37 -31.27 33.91
CA ALA A 106 -1.50 -30.32 33.25
C ALA A 106 -1.46 -30.62 31.74
N SER A 107 -2.12 -29.78 30.95
CA SER A 107 -1.78 -29.58 29.55
C SER A 107 -1.04 -28.26 29.47
N GLU A 108 0.29 -28.31 29.58
CA GLU A 108 1.18 -27.22 29.18
C GLU A 108 0.98 -26.96 27.68
N ARG A 109 -0.06 -26.18 27.34
CA ARG A 109 0.00 -25.31 26.18
C ARG A 109 0.63 -24.03 26.67
N SER A 110 1.93 -23.91 26.45
CA SER A 110 2.58 -22.61 26.38
C SER A 110 1.70 -21.69 25.54
N PRO A 111 1.41 -20.46 25.98
CA PRO A 111 0.72 -19.50 25.13
C PRO A 111 1.55 -19.34 23.84
N PRO A 112 0.93 -19.30 22.65
CA PRO A 112 1.66 -18.97 21.45
C PRO A 112 2.34 -17.62 21.68
N SER A 113 3.65 -17.60 21.41
CA SER A 113 4.47 -16.41 21.50
C SER A 113 3.82 -15.29 20.68
N ALA A 114 3.46 -14.21 21.36
CA ALA A 114 2.93 -12.97 20.79
C ALA A 114 3.97 -12.21 19.94
N SER A 115 4.82 -12.91 19.18
CA SER A 115 5.94 -12.34 18.43
C SER A 115 5.90 -12.62 16.92
N SER A 116 4.95 -13.44 16.42
CA SER A 116 4.88 -13.76 14.98
C SER A 116 4.24 -12.67 14.13
N GLY A 117 3.36 -11.84 14.71
CA GLY A 117 2.67 -10.76 13.97
C GLY A 117 3.62 -9.67 13.49
N ASP A 118 4.51 -9.20 14.36
CA ASP A 118 5.48 -8.15 14.05
C ASP A 118 6.52 -8.60 13.01
N GLU A 119 6.93 -9.87 13.05
CA GLU A 119 7.87 -10.45 12.08
C GLU A 119 7.24 -10.55 10.69
N ASP A 120 6.00 -11.01 10.59
CA ASP A 120 5.25 -11.09 9.33
C ASP A 120 5.00 -9.69 8.74
N LEU A 121 4.67 -8.70 9.58
CA LEU A 121 4.51 -7.31 9.16
C LEU A 121 5.82 -6.72 8.62
N ALA A 122 6.93 -6.93 9.33
CA ALA A 122 8.24 -6.44 8.92
C ALA A 122 8.72 -7.11 7.63
N LEU A 123 8.48 -8.42 7.48
CA LEU A 123 8.79 -9.15 6.24
C LEU A 123 7.90 -8.67 5.09
N GLY A 124 6.60 -8.44 5.36
CA GLY A 124 5.65 -7.95 4.37
C GLY A 124 6.03 -6.58 3.81
N LEU A 125 6.41 -5.65 4.68
CA LEU A 125 6.92 -4.33 4.29
C LEU A 125 8.17 -4.44 3.41
N ARG A 126 9.19 -5.20 3.85
CA ARG A 126 10.43 -5.37 3.08
C ARG A 126 10.19 -5.98 1.70
N ALA A 127 9.30 -6.96 1.59
CA ALA A 127 8.95 -7.57 0.31
C ALA A 127 8.26 -6.55 -0.62
N MET A 128 7.33 -5.74 -0.10
CA MET A 128 6.70 -4.68 -0.89
C MET A 128 7.71 -3.60 -1.32
N GLU A 129 8.63 -3.20 -0.44
CA GLU A 129 9.69 -2.25 -0.77
C GLU A 129 10.67 -2.80 -1.81
N SER A 130 11.15 -4.04 -1.63
CA SER A 130 12.09 -4.68 -2.56
C SER A 130 11.50 -4.82 -3.96
N SER A 131 10.21 -5.12 -4.05
CA SER A 131 9.49 -5.21 -5.31
C SER A 131 9.48 -3.91 -6.15
N LEU A 132 9.68 -2.75 -5.52
CA LEU A 132 9.65 -1.46 -6.22
C LEU A 132 10.86 -1.28 -7.13
N CYS A 133 12.04 -1.78 -6.76
CA CYS A 133 13.27 -1.50 -7.50
C CYS A 133 13.19 -1.97 -8.97
N PRO A 134 12.86 -3.25 -9.28
CA PRO A 134 12.75 -3.69 -10.68
C PRO A 134 11.65 -2.97 -11.46
N VAL A 135 10.55 -2.60 -10.79
CA VAL A 135 9.43 -1.89 -11.43
C VAL A 135 9.81 -0.44 -11.75
N MET A 136 10.52 0.24 -10.86
CA MET A 136 11.01 1.60 -11.06
C MET A 136 12.12 1.64 -12.11
N GLU A 137 13.06 0.70 -12.10
CA GLU A 137 14.07 0.55 -13.14
C GLU A 137 13.43 0.37 -14.51
N TYR A 138 12.41 -0.49 -14.63
CA TYR A 138 11.69 -0.64 -15.89
C TYR A 138 10.94 0.65 -16.29
N TYR A 139 10.29 1.32 -15.33
CA TYR A 139 9.54 2.55 -15.60
C TYR A 139 10.44 3.71 -16.04
N HIS A 140 11.64 3.85 -15.47
CA HIS A 140 12.57 4.96 -15.74
C HIS A 140 13.64 4.63 -16.78
N GLY A 141 14.08 3.37 -16.87
CA GLY A 141 15.23 2.91 -17.66
C GLY A 141 14.98 2.69 -19.16
N GLY A 142 13.75 2.87 -19.65
CA GLY A 142 13.44 2.66 -21.07
C GLY A 142 13.86 3.81 -21.98
N ASP A 143 14.85 3.57 -22.84
CA ASP A 143 15.27 4.43 -23.96
C ASP A 143 14.17 4.49 -25.02
N GLY A 144 13.33 5.53 -24.99
CA GLY A 144 12.63 6.15 -26.12
C GLY A 144 11.78 5.32 -27.11
N GLY A 145 11.65 4.00 -26.92
CA GLY A 145 10.91 3.10 -27.81
C GLY A 145 9.41 3.35 -27.71
N LYS A 146 8.82 3.96 -28.75
CA LYS A 146 7.41 4.33 -28.85
C LYS A 146 6.39 3.18 -28.67
N GLU A 147 6.83 1.92 -28.55
CA GLU A 147 5.96 0.74 -28.59
C GLU A 147 5.48 0.26 -27.21
N ASP A 148 6.09 0.69 -26.09
CA ASP A 148 5.84 0.08 -24.77
C ASP A 148 4.92 0.89 -23.82
N GLY A 149 4.12 1.81 -24.36
CA GLY A 149 3.23 2.67 -23.57
C GLY A 149 2.24 1.89 -22.69
N GLY A 150 1.87 0.67 -23.09
CA GLY A 150 0.99 -0.20 -22.33
C GLY A 150 1.62 -0.87 -21.11
N LEU A 151 2.92 -1.19 -21.14
CA LEU A 151 3.64 -1.83 -20.03
C LEU A 151 4.22 -0.77 -19.08
N ARG A 152 4.68 0.37 -19.60
CA ARG A 152 5.02 1.55 -18.78
C ARG A 152 3.83 2.08 -17.98
N GLY A 153 2.64 2.11 -18.60
CA GLY A 153 1.40 2.46 -17.90
C GLY A 153 1.06 1.48 -16.77
N TRP A 154 1.31 0.18 -16.98
CA TRP A 154 1.14 -0.84 -15.94
C TRP A 154 2.16 -0.67 -14.81
N ALA A 155 3.44 -0.46 -15.13
CA ALA A 155 4.50 -0.26 -14.14
C ALA A 155 4.21 0.95 -13.25
N ARG A 156 3.78 2.07 -13.84
CA ARG A 156 3.30 3.24 -13.09
C ARG A 156 2.17 2.91 -12.13
N ASP A 157 1.16 2.15 -12.59
CA ASP A 157 0.04 1.74 -11.74
C ASP A 157 0.50 0.80 -10.61
N GLN A 158 1.54 -0.01 -10.82
CA GLN A 158 2.15 -0.83 -9.77
C GLN A 158 2.96 0.00 -8.77
N ILE A 159 3.73 1.00 -9.21
CA ILE A 159 4.50 1.88 -8.33
C ILE A 159 3.55 2.56 -7.34
N VAL A 160 2.44 3.14 -7.83
CA VAL A 160 1.42 3.75 -6.96
C VAL A 160 0.87 2.73 -5.97
N ARG A 161 0.51 1.53 -6.43
CA ARG A 161 -0.04 0.48 -5.58
C ARG A 161 0.94 0.07 -4.48
N ALA A 162 2.20 -0.18 -4.84
CA ALA A 162 3.22 -0.63 -3.92
C ALA A 162 3.59 0.45 -2.90
N MET A 163 3.87 1.68 -3.34
CA MET A 163 4.16 2.78 -2.42
C MET A 163 3.00 3.07 -1.46
N THR A 164 1.75 3.02 -1.95
CA THR A 164 0.59 3.19 -1.07
C THR A 164 0.51 2.07 -0.03
N SER A 165 0.68 0.80 -0.42
CA SER A 165 0.64 -0.32 0.53
C SER A 165 1.80 -0.30 1.55
N VAL A 166 2.99 0.16 1.15
CA VAL A 166 4.09 0.39 2.10
C VAL A 166 3.72 1.49 3.08
N GLY A 167 3.17 2.61 2.59
CA GLY A 167 2.63 3.69 3.43
C GLY A 167 1.56 3.19 4.40
N ASP A 168 0.64 2.33 3.96
CA ASP A 168 -0.40 1.73 4.79
C ASP A 168 0.20 0.90 5.93
N GLY A 169 1.24 0.11 5.65
CA GLY A 169 1.94 -0.66 6.67
C GLY A 169 2.71 0.21 7.66
N HIS A 170 3.33 1.31 7.21
CA HIS A 170 3.92 2.30 8.14
C HIS A 170 2.86 3.00 8.99
N SER A 171 1.73 3.37 8.41
CA SER A 171 0.63 4.03 9.11
C SER A 171 0.01 3.11 10.17
N HIS A 172 -0.21 1.84 9.82
CA HIS A 172 -0.67 0.80 10.73
C HIS A 172 0.29 0.62 11.93
N GLY A 173 1.60 0.61 11.66
CA GLY A 173 2.63 0.58 12.71
C GLY A 173 2.83 1.91 13.47
N GLY A 174 1.96 2.91 13.30
CA GLY A 174 2.03 4.22 13.96
C GLY A 174 3.15 5.14 13.46
N ARG A 175 3.86 4.78 12.39
CA ARG A 175 4.95 5.56 11.78
C ARG A 175 4.39 6.51 10.72
N HIS A 176 3.56 7.47 11.15
CA HIS A 176 2.81 8.32 10.23
C HIS A 176 3.66 9.27 9.37
N GLY A 177 4.87 9.65 9.83
CA GLY A 177 5.81 10.44 9.03
C GLY A 177 6.35 9.64 7.84
N GLU A 178 6.74 8.39 8.06
CA GLU A 178 7.16 7.45 7.01
C GLU A 178 6.01 7.15 6.04
N ALA A 179 4.79 6.96 6.57
CA ALA A 179 3.61 6.79 5.74
C ALA A 179 3.36 7.99 4.82
N ALA A 180 3.41 9.21 5.38
CA ALA A 180 3.24 10.44 4.62
C ALA A 180 4.28 10.56 3.49
N ASP A 181 5.53 10.19 3.74
CA ASP A 181 6.59 10.16 2.72
C ASP A 181 6.23 9.27 1.53
N TRP A 182 5.89 8.01 1.83
CA TRP A 182 5.54 7.03 0.82
C TRP A 182 4.35 7.48 -0.02
N TYR A 183 3.32 8.03 0.62
CA TYR A 183 2.15 8.55 -0.09
C TYR A 183 2.49 9.78 -0.96
N VAL A 184 3.29 10.72 -0.45
CA VAL A 184 3.74 11.89 -1.22
C VAL A 184 4.58 11.48 -2.42
N ARG A 185 5.47 10.48 -2.27
CA ARG A 185 6.28 9.92 -3.37
C ARG A 185 5.43 9.16 -4.40
N ALA A 186 4.33 8.54 -3.99
CA ALA A 186 3.41 7.86 -4.90
C ALA A 186 2.62 8.85 -5.77
N ARG A 187 2.37 10.06 -5.26
CA ARG A 187 1.43 11.02 -5.85
C ARG A 187 1.76 11.41 -7.29
N PRO A 188 3.01 11.77 -7.66
CA PRO A 188 3.34 12.09 -9.06
C PRO A 188 3.01 10.97 -10.04
N TYR A 189 3.16 9.70 -9.63
CA TYR A 189 2.82 8.55 -10.47
C TYR A 189 1.30 8.38 -10.61
N ALA A 190 0.54 8.62 -9.54
CA ALA A 190 -0.92 8.58 -9.56
C ALA A 190 -1.48 9.71 -10.44
N GLU A 191 -0.94 10.93 -10.31
CA GLU A 191 -1.30 12.08 -11.12
C GLU A 191 -1.00 11.85 -12.59
N ALA A 192 0.22 11.41 -12.95
CA ALA A 192 0.55 11.05 -14.32
C ALA A 192 -0.33 9.92 -14.88
N SER A 193 -0.78 8.99 -14.02
CA SER A 193 -1.71 7.93 -14.39
C SER A 193 -3.10 8.45 -14.70
N TRP A 194 -3.57 9.40 -13.91
CA TRP A 194 -4.83 10.09 -14.10
C TRP A 194 -4.79 11.00 -15.34
N GLU A 195 -3.78 11.84 -15.50
CA GLU A 195 -3.63 12.78 -16.63
C GLU A 195 -3.57 12.07 -17.99
N ALA A 196 -2.83 10.97 -18.08
CA ALA A 196 -2.75 10.17 -19.31
C ALA A 196 -4.12 9.62 -19.77
N ARG A 197 -5.08 9.50 -18.83
CA ARG A 197 -6.45 9.07 -19.09
C ARG A 197 -7.37 10.27 -19.33
N ARG A 198 -7.23 11.33 -18.52
CA ARG A 198 -7.94 12.59 -18.66
C ARG A 198 -7.80 13.22 -20.03
N GLY A 199 -6.58 13.28 -20.57
CA GLY A 199 -6.31 13.86 -21.89
C GLY A 199 -7.06 13.16 -23.03
N ARG A 200 -7.38 11.86 -22.88
CA ARG A 200 -8.19 11.12 -23.87
C ARG A 200 -9.67 11.52 -23.85
N LEU A 201 -10.17 11.94 -22.68
CA LEU A 201 -11.55 12.34 -22.48
C LEU A 201 -11.80 13.77 -22.97
N GLU A 202 -10.90 14.70 -22.66
CA GLU A 202 -11.01 16.11 -23.09
C GLU A 202 -10.88 16.27 -24.62
N GLY A 203 -10.19 15.34 -25.28
CA GLY A 203 -10.12 15.28 -26.75
C GLY A 203 -11.39 14.79 -27.46
N GLY A 204 -12.46 14.44 -26.73
CA GLY A 204 -13.76 14.04 -27.29
C GLY A 204 -13.78 12.70 -28.05
N ALA A 205 -12.68 11.94 -28.03
CA ALA A 205 -12.49 10.75 -28.85
C ALA A 205 -12.77 9.43 -28.11
N ALA A 206 -12.86 9.43 -26.77
CA ALA A 206 -12.94 8.22 -25.97
C ALA A 206 -14.24 8.13 -25.16
N THR A 207 -14.87 6.96 -25.20
CA THR A 207 -15.91 6.56 -24.24
C THR A 207 -15.29 6.43 -22.85
N LEU A 208 -15.95 6.97 -21.83
CA LEU A 208 -15.55 6.81 -20.43
C LEU A 208 -15.40 5.33 -20.07
N ALA A 209 -14.23 4.92 -19.61
CA ALA A 209 -13.95 3.57 -19.15
C ALA A 209 -13.89 3.51 -17.61
N VAL A 210 -14.17 2.34 -17.03
CA VAL A 210 -14.09 2.14 -15.56
C VAL A 210 -12.65 2.35 -15.07
N GLU A 211 -11.66 2.03 -15.91
CA GLU A 211 -10.24 2.28 -15.65
C GLU A 211 -9.91 3.77 -15.48
N ASP A 212 -10.69 4.67 -16.08
CA ASP A 212 -10.52 6.11 -15.92
C ASP A 212 -11.04 6.55 -14.53
N LEU A 213 -12.18 6.00 -14.08
CA LEU A 213 -12.68 6.19 -12.72
C LEU A 213 -11.69 5.67 -11.68
N ARG A 214 -11.14 4.46 -11.90
CA ARG A 214 -10.15 3.84 -10.99
C ARG A 214 -8.91 4.70 -10.80
N ALA A 215 -8.36 5.24 -11.89
CA ALA A 215 -7.17 6.08 -11.81
C ALA A 215 -7.44 7.38 -11.06
N GLN A 216 -8.59 8.03 -11.32
CA GLN A 216 -8.99 9.22 -10.60
C GLN A 216 -9.26 8.92 -9.11
N ARG A 217 -9.98 7.84 -8.81
CA ARG A 217 -10.26 7.40 -7.44
C ARG A 217 -8.97 7.20 -6.65
N ARG A 218 -7.98 6.50 -7.20
CA ARG A 218 -6.70 6.27 -6.52
C ARG A 218 -5.97 7.56 -6.19
N LEU A 219 -5.99 8.55 -7.09
CA LEU A 219 -5.39 9.85 -6.80
C LEU A 219 -6.12 10.56 -5.65
N VAL A 220 -7.46 10.49 -5.63
CA VAL A 220 -8.29 11.05 -4.56
C VAL A 220 -8.04 10.36 -3.21
N GLU A 221 -8.03 9.03 -3.19
CA GLU A 221 -7.69 8.23 -2.01
C GLU A 221 -6.29 8.58 -1.50
N LEU A 222 -5.32 8.69 -2.41
CA LEU A 222 -3.94 9.02 -2.07
C LEU A 222 -3.82 10.40 -1.42
N ASP A 223 -4.46 11.43 -1.99
CA ASP A 223 -4.49 12.77 -1.39
C ASP A 223 -5.18 12.76 -0.02
N ALA A 224 -6.25 11.95 0.16
CA ALA A 224 -6.91 11.81 1.46
C ALA A 224 -5.99 11.17 2.51
N VAL A 225 -5.28 10.08 2.17
CA VAL A 225 -4.38 9.42 3.14
C VAL A 225 -3.10 10.21 3.40
N VAL A 226 -2.60 11.04 2.46
CA VAL A 226 -1.55 12.02 2.75
C VAL A 226 -2.04 12.99 3.83
N CYS A 227 -3.25 13.55 3.67
CA CYS A 227 -3.83 14.44 4.68
C CYS A 227 -3.92 13.76 6.05
N GLU A 228 -4.49 12.55 6.11
CA GLU A 228 -4.63 11.83 7.38
C GLU A 228 -3.29 11.48 8.03
N ALA A 229 -2.30 11.03 7.26
CA ALA A 229 -0.97 10.71 7.78
C ALA A 229 -0.28 11.95 8.37
N MET A 230 -0.35 13.09 7.67
CA MET A 230 0.20 14.35 8.14
C MET A 230 -0.46 14.83 9.44
N LEU A 231 -1.79 14.69 9.56
CA LEU A 231 -2.53 15.03 10.77
C LEU A 231 -2.37 13.99 11.90
N SER A 232 -1.83 12.81 11.59
CA SER A 232 -1.49 11.78 12.58
C SER A 232 -0.11 11.96 13.19
N CYS A 233 0.74 12.78 12.58
CA CYS A 233 2.04 13.12 13.16
C CYS A 233 1.88 13.97 14.43
N PRO A 234 2.83 13.92 15.38
CA PRO A 234 2.81 14.77 16.57
C PRO A 234 2.69 16.26 16.26
N ARG A 235 1.98 17.01 17.12
CA ARG A 235 1.79 18.46 16.96
C ARG A 235 3.08 19.22 17.30
N GLY A 236 3.40 20.22 16.50
CA GLY A 236 4.54 21.11 16.75
C GLY A 236 5.91 20.50 16.44
N GLU A 237 5.95 19.31 15.84
CA GLU A 237 7.17 18.63 15.41
C GLU A 237 7.28 18.67 13.89
N ASP A 238 8.51 18.80 13.39
CA ASP A 238 8.81 18.66 11.97
C ASP A 238 8.58 17.20 11.56
N ILE A 239 7.97 17.02 10.39
CA ILE A 239 7.80 15.69 9.79
C ILE A 239 9.03 15.45 8.94
N ALA A 240 9.91 14.57 9.42
CA ALA A 240 11.12 14.16 8.73
C ALA A 240 11.28 12.65 8.80
N VAL A 241 11.78 12.06 7.72
CA VAL A 241 12.01 10.63 7.57
C VAL A 241 13.49 10.34 7.46
N LEU A 242 13.88 9.12 7.78
CA LEU A 242 15.26 8.68 7.64
C LEU A 242 15.61 8.65 6.15
N ASP A 243 16.75 9.23 5.80
CA ASP A 243 17.28 9.16 4.44
C ASP A 243 18.17 7.92 4.38
N ASP A 244 17.69 6.86 3.73
CA ASP A 244 18.43 5.60 3.57
C ASP A 244 19.45 5.69 2.40
N ASP A 245 19.53 6.83 1.70
CA ASP A 245 20.38 7.05 0.53
C ASP A 245 21.85 7.40 0.87
N GLU A 246 22.21 7.52 2.15
CA GLU A 246 23.63 7.54 2.54
C GLU A 246 24.15 6.11 2.67
N GLU A 247 24.48 5.50 1.53
CA GLU A 247 25.49 4.44 1.51
C GLU A 247 26.73 5.00 2.20
N GLU A 248 27.05 4.51 3.41
CA GLU A 248 28.36 4.74 4.02
C GLU A 248 29.39 4.18 3.02
N GLU A 249 29.98 5.04 2.19
CA GLU A 249 31.21 4.73 1.48
C GLU A 249 32.20 4.30 2.56
N ASP A 250 32.44 2.99 2.63
CA ASP A 250 33.42 2.33 3.49
C ASP A 250 34.80 2.94 3.24
N SER A 251 35.06 4.07 3.89
CA SER A 251 36.38 4.65 3.99
C SER A 251 37.14 3.78 4.99
N GLU A 252 37.78 2.75 4.44
CA GLU A 252 38.71 1.90 5.17
C GLU A 252 39.72 2.77 5.92
N GLY A 253 39.55 2.86 7.24
CA GLY A 253 40.63 3.20 8.16
C GLY A 253 40.47 4.52 8.89
N THR A 254 39.49 4.62 9.79
CA THR A 254 39.70 5.33 11.07
C THR A 254 38.75 4.77 12.12
N THR A 255 39.31 4.14 13.16
CA THR A 255 38.57 3.72 14.35
C THR A 255 38.23 4.94 15.20
N ASP A 256 37.22 5.70 14.81
CA ASP A 256 36.49 6.57 15.73
C ASP A 256 35.01 6.21 15.66
N LYS A 257 34.46 5.81 16.80
CA LYS A 257 33.03 5.53 17.00
C LYS A 257 32.27 6.86 17.04
N THR A 258 32.31 7.63 15.97
CA THR A 258 31.39 8.73 15.74
C THR A 258 30.05 8.13 15.35
N ALA A 259 29.01 8.50 16.11
CA ALA A 259 27.63 8.09 15.84
C ALA A 259 27.31 8.35 14.36
N SER A 260 26.90 7.30 13.64
CA SER A 260 26.30 7.41 12.31
C SER A 260 25.23 8.51 12.39
N THR A 261 25.48 9.62 11.72
CA THR A 261 24.63 10.80 11.81
C THR A 261 23.52 10.58 10.82
N GLN A 262 22.54 9.76 11.22
CA GLN A 262 21.45 9.35 10.36
C GLN A 262 20.77 10.59 9.77
N THR A 263 20.95 10.78 8.47
CA THR A 263 20.47 11.96 7.75
C THR A 263 18.95 11.86 7.67
N ARG A 264 18.26 12.97 7.94
CA ARG A 264 16.79 13.00 7.92
C ARG A 264 16.32 13.92 6.80
N ARG A 265 15.49 13.41 5.91
CA ARG A 265 14.83 14.21 4.89
C ARG A 265 13.59 14.87 5.48
N LEU A 266 13.58 16.19 5.50
CA LEU A 266 12.42 16.98 5.91
C LEU A 266 11.32 16.90 4.85
N ILE A 267 10.13 16.48 5.26
CA ILE A 267 8.92 16.45 4.42
C ILE A 267 8.13 17.73 4.61
N CYS A 268 7.91 18.13 5.87
CA CYS A 268 7.12 19.29 6.20
C CYS A 268 7.54 19.87 7.55
N MET A 269 7.70 21.19 7.59
CA MET A 269 7.94 21.91 8.84
C MET A 269 6.68 21.87 9.72
N ALA A 270 6.87 21.86 11.04
CA ALA A 270 5.78 21.85 12.01
C ALA A 270 4.74 22.94 11.77
N GLY A 271 5.21 24.14 11.38
CA GLY A 271 4.36 25.31 11.13
C GLY A 271 3.51 25.21 9.85
N ASP A 272 3.97 24.45 8.86
CA ASP A 272 3.32 24.32 7.56
C ASP A 272 2.42 23.08 7.48
N ARG A 273 2.50 22.19 8.49
CA ARG A 273 1.82 20.88 8.52
C ARG A 273 0.32 20.97 8.22
N LEU A 274 -0.39 21.92 8.82
CA LEU A 274 -1.84 22.08 8.62
C LEU A 274 -2.18 22.58 7.22
N ASP A 275 -1.40 23.51 6.68
CA ASP A 275 -1.60 24.04 5.33
C ASP A 275 -1.27 22.98 4.27
N PHE A 276 -0.22 22.20 4.50
CA PHE A 276 0.14 21.06 3.66
C PHE A 276 -0.98 20.01 3.64
N ALA A 277 -1.45 19.59 4.82
CA ALA A 277 -2.56 18.65 4.94
C ALA A 277 -3.85 19.20 4.30
N ALA A 278 -4.14 20.49 4.48
CA ALA A 278 -5.30 21.14 3.89
C ALA A 278 -5.24 21.17 2.35
N GLY A 279 -4.06 21.38 1.76
CA GLY A 279 -3.87 21.35 0.31
C GLY A 279 -4.24 19.98 -0.28
N HIS A 280 -3.79 18.90 0.36
CA HIS A 280 -4.13 17.54 -0.07
C HIS A 280 -5.60 17.20 0.16
N TYR A 281 -6.18 17.57 1.30
CA TYR A 281 -7.62 17.42 1.53
C TYR A 281 -8.43 18.12 0.44
N GLU A 282 -8.05 19.33 0.06
CA GLU A 282 -8.82 20.10 -0.92
C GLU A 282 -8.67 19.56 -2.34
N SER A 283 -7.49 19.03 -2.69
CA SER A 283 -7.28 18.22 -3.90
C SER A 283 -8.19 17.00 -3.92
N ALA A 284 -8.22 16.22 -2.82
CA ALA A 284 -9.07 15.04 -2.69
C ALA A 284 -10.56 15.40 -2.79
N ARG A 285 -11.01 16.46 -2.14
CA ARG A 285 -12.40 16.93 -2.14
C ARG A 285 -12.87 17.32 -3.55
N LEU A 286 -12.09 18.15 -4.25
CA LEU A 286 -12.41 18.56 -5.63
C LEU A 286 -12.36 17.38 -6.59
N GLY A 287 -11.34 16.52 -6.45
CA GLY A 287 -11.21 15.30 -7.25
C GLY A 287 -12.39 14.34 -7.03
N MET A 288 -12.90 14.24 -5.80
CA MET A 288 -14.05 13.41 -5.45
C MET A 288 -15.35 13.92 -6.07
N GLU A 289 -15.60 15.23 -6.03
CA GLU A 289 -16.77 15.84 -6.68
C GLU A 289 -16.81 15.52 -8.18
N GLU A 290 -15.67 15.66 -8.85
CA GLU A 290 -15.55 15.33 -10.26
C GLU A 290 -15.74 13.82 -10.51
N LEU A 291 -15.18 12.96 -9.67
CA LEU A 291 -15.28 11.50 -9.76
C LEU A 291 -16.73 11.04 -9.65
N ILE A 292 -17.47 11.53 -8.64
CA ILE A 292 -18.89 11.21 -8.44
C ILE A 292 -19.71 11.66 -9.64
N ALA A 293 -19.45 12.86 -10.16
CA ALA A 293 -20.15 13.36 -11.34
C ALA A 293 -19.92 12.46 -12.58
N ARG A 294 -18.71 11.94 -12.76
CA ARG A 294 -18.38 11.03 -13.87
C ARG A 294 -19.00 9.66 -13.71
N TYR A 295 -18.91 9.08 -12.51
CA TYR A 295 -19.58 7.84 -12.17
C TYR A 295 -21.10 7.94 -12.43
N GLY A 296 -21.74 9.04 -11.99
CA GLY A 296 -23.15 9.29 -12.25
C GLY A 296 -23.49 9.36 -13.73
N ARG A 297 -22.65 10.00 -14.56
CA ARG A 297 -22.81 10.02 -16.02
C ARG A 297 -22.70 8.63 -16.64
N MET A 298 -21.75 7.81 -16.19
CA MET A 298 -21.60 6.43 -16.67
C MET A 298 -22.81 5.56 -16.26
N LYS A 299 -23.29 5.70 -15.03
CA LYS A 299 -24.45 4.95 -14.51
C LYS A 299 -25.77 5.34 -15.19
N GLY A 300 -25.92 6.61 -15.55
CA GLY A 300 -27.08 7.13 -16.27
C GLY A 300 -27.05 6.88 -17.79
N GLY A 301 -25.96 6.35 -18.33
CA GLY A 301 -25.81 6.04 -19.75
C GLY A 301 -26.65 4.84 -20.18
N THR A 302 -26.92 4.73 -21.48
CA THR A 302 -27.59 3.56 -22.06
C THR A 302 -26.59 2.42 -22.21
N GLY A 303 -26.65 1.45 -21.30
CA GLY A 303 -25.88 0.20 -21.38
C GLY A 303 -25.26 -0.16 -20.04
N ALA A 304 -25.19 -1.45 -19.74
CA ALA A 304 -24.44 -1.92 -18.59
C ALA A 304 -22.94 -1.79 -18.90
N VAL A 305 -22.21 -1.08 -18.04
CA VAL A 305 -20.75 -1.04 -18.08
C VAL A 305 -20.22 -2.07 -17.09
N GLU A 306 -19.50 -3.07 -17.59
CA GLU A 306 -18.93 -4.13 -16.77
C GLU A 306 -17.99 -3.55 -15.69
N GLY A 307 -18.11 -4.03 -14.45
CA GLY A 307 -17.29 -3.60 -13.32
C GLY A 307 -17.65 -2.24 -12.72
N LEU A 308 -18.63 -1.52 -13.27
CA LEU A 308 -19.04 -0.19 -12.76
C LEU A 308 -19.66 -0.27 -11.36
N ASP A 309 -20.41 -1.33 -11.06
CA ASP A 309 -21.05 -1.48 -9.74
C ASP A 309 -20.03 -1.74 -8.63
N ASP A 310 -19.00 -2.53 -8.91
CA ASP A 310 -17.91 -2.77 -7.96
C ASP A 310 -17.08 -1.50 -7.77
N GLU A 311 -16.78 -0.77 -8.85
CA GLU A 311 -16.14 0.53 -8.74
C GLU A 311 -17.00 1.53 -7.95
N GLY A 312 -18.33 1.45 -8.06
CA GLY A 312 -19.25 2.27 -7.26
C GLY A 312 -19.13 2.02 -5.75
N LYS A 313 -18.83 0.79 -5.33
CA LYS A 313 -18.56 0.46 -3.92
C LYS A 313 -17.24 1.09 -3.48
N ASP A 314 -16.20 0.96 -4.30
CA ASP A 314 -14.89 1.55 -4.05
C ASP A 314 -14.93 3.08 -3.95
N ILE A 315 -15.69 3.74 -4.84
CA ILE A 315 -15.95 5.19 -4.75
C ILE A 315 -16.65 5.52 -3.42
N GLY A 316 -17.57 4.68 -2.97
CA GLY A 316 -18.21 4.82 -1.65
C GLY A 316 -17.20 4.80 -0.50
N TYR A 317 -16.22 3.88 -0.52
CA TYR A 317 -15.13 3.87 0.47
C TYR A 317 -14.26 5.11 0.38
N ALA A 318 -13.90 5.54 -0.83
CA ALA A 318 -13.13 6.76 -1.03
C ALA A 318 -13.84 8.00 -0.46
N VAL A 319 -15.18 8.08 -0.56
CA VAL A 319 -15.96 9.18 0.03
C VAL A 319 -15.78 9.20 1.56
N MET A 320 -15.78 8.03 2.20
CA MET A 320 -15.57 7.93 3.64
C MET A 320 -14.17 8.41 4.06
N LEU A 321 -13.14 8.07 3.28
CA LEU A 321 -11.77 8.55 3.50
C LEU A 321 -11.69 10.07 3.42
N VAL A 322 -12.25 10.69 2.37
CA VAL A 322 -12.23 12.15 2.20
C VAL A 322 -12.97 12.85 3.34
N VAL A 323 -14.13 12.32 3.74
CA VAL A 323 -14.89 12.88 4.88
C VAL A 323 -14.12 12.73 6.20
N GLY A 324 -13.47 11.59 6.43
CA GLY A 324 -12.62 11.35 7.59
C GLY A 324 -11.47 12.35 7.70
N ALA A 325 -10.71 12.52 6.61
CA ALA A 325 -9.65 13.50 6.49
C ALA A 325 -10.14 14.93 6.79
N GLY A 326 -11.29 15.31 6.23
CA GLY A 326 -11.89 16.63 6.44
C GLY A 326 -12.29 16.88 7.89
N ASN A 327 -12.96 15.92 8.53
CA ASN A 327 -13.34 16.02 9.95
C ASN A 327 -12.09 16.20 10.83
N ARG A 328 -11.07 15.39 10.59
CA ARG A 328 -9.81 15.45 11.35
C ARG A 328 -9.08 16.76 11.16
N LEU A 329 -9.08 17.31 9.94
CA LEU A 329 -8.48 18.62 9.66
C LEU A 329 -9.18 19.74 10.44
N GLU A 330 -10.51 19.71 10.49
CA GLU A 330 -11.30 20.70 11.24
C GLU A 330 -11.11 20.56 12.77
N GLU A 331 -10.96 19.33 13.28
CA GLU A 331 -10.61 19.06 14.68
C GLU A 331 -9.24 19.65 15.03
N GLU A 332 -8.22 19.42 14.20
CA GLU A 332 -6.87 19.95 14.41
C GLU A 332 -6.80 21.49 14.30
N ARG A 333 -7.62 22.11 13.43
CA ARG A 333 -7.73 23.57 13.33
C ARG A 333 -8.40 24.22 14.53
N SER A 334 -9.26 23.47 15.22
CA SER A 334 -10.07 23.98 16.33
C SER A 334 -9.41 23.80 17.71
N ALA A 335 -8.28 23.10 17.77
CA ALA A 335 -7.61 22.68 19.00
C ALA A 335 -6.34 23.50 19.31
#